data_AF-F2LSK4-F1
#
_entry.id   AF-F2LSK4-F1
#
_cell.length_a   1.000
_cell.length_b   1.000
_cell.length_c   1.000
_cell.angle_alpha   90.00
_cell.angle_beta   90.00
_cell.angle_gamma   90.00
#
_symmetry.space_group_name_H-M   'P 1'
#
loop_
_entity.id
_entity.type
_entity.pdbx_description
1 polymer ?
#
loop_
_entity_poly.entity_id
_entity_poly.type
_entity_poly.pdbx_seq_one_letter_code
_entity_poly.pdbx_strand_id
1 'polypeptide(L)'
;MTLDFSVATVPDKGAAISAHGRLRVGGASILHLGRFYMAMLERALWPTQAAMASDLQVSASNVSRSIAAARLPRELVDAAGGEARMTFAVADTFDFLASRLGAAVAAERAQELPSGLSVKEIEHALLTGVPPRPNQIRVSISANRKHLIVESDELSSVLKKTPDIVHVINAILGTR
;
A
#
# COMPACT_ATOMS: atom_id res chain seq x y z
N MET A 1 1.88 1.68 20.40
CA MET A 1 0.96 2.70 20.96
C MET A 1 -0.42 2.35 20.46
N THR A 2 -1.31 1.86 21.33
CA THR A 2 -2.68 1.48 20.93
C THR A 2 -3.46 2.77 20.71
N LEU A 3 -3.95 2.97 19.49
CA LEU A 3 -4.73 4.16 19.17
C LEU A 3 -6.13 4.02 19.78
N ASP A 4 -6.51 4.99 20.60
CA ASP A 4 -7.82 5.01 21.22
C ASP A 4 -8.75 6.02 20.54
N PHE A 5 -9.64 5.51 19.69
CA PHE A 5 -10.74 6.25 19.08
C PHE A 5 -12.11 5.79 19.59
N SER A 6 -12.11 5.23 20.81
CA SER A 6 -13.32 4.74 21.47
C SER A 6 -14.33 5.85 21.73
N VAL A 7 -15.54 5.45 22.10
CA VAL A 7 -16.60 6.36 22.53
C VAL A 7 -16.19 7.15 23.78
N ALA A 8 -15.34 6.59 24.65
CA ALA A 8 -14.86 7.30 25.83
C ALA A 8 -13.98 8.51 25.46
N THR A 9 -13.15 8.37 24.43
CA THR A 9 -12.18 9.39 24.02
C THR A 9 -12.71 10.35 22.96
N VAL A 10 -13.61 9.87 22.09
CA VAL A 10 -14.21 10.66 21.00
C VAL A 10 -15.72 10.41 20.99
N PRO A 11 -16.52 10.93 21.94
CA PRO A 11 -17.92 10.51 22.12
C PRO A 11 -18.85 10.89 20.96
N ASP A 12 -18.64 12.06 20.35
CA ASP A 12 -19.51 12.63 19.34
C ASP A 12 -18.74 13.28 18.17
N LYS A 13 -19.50 13.84 17.24
CA LYS A 13 -18.98 14.51 16.04
C LYS A 13 -18.11 15.73 16.37
N GLY A 14 -18.44 16.50 17.41
CA GLY A 14 -17.67 17.68 17.81
C GLY A 14 -16.32 17.30 18.42
N ALA A 15 -16.30 16.25 19.24
CA ALA A 15 -15.07 15.65 19.75
C ALA A 15 -14.21 15.08 18.63
N ALA A 16 -14.81 14.46 17.62
CA ALA A 16 -14.11 13.91 16.45
C ALA A 16 -13.44 15.01 15.61
N ILE A 17 -14.14 16.12 15.33
CA ILE A 17 -13.56 17.28 14.63
C ILE A 17 -12.34 17.82 15.40
N SER A 18 -12.48 17.97 16.72
CA SER A 18 -11.40 18.45 17.59
C SER A 18 -10.21 17.47 17.63
N ALA A 19 -10.47 16.16 17.70
CA ALA A 19 -9.45 15.11 17.67
C ALA A 19 -8.70 15.10 16.34
N HIS A 20 -9.41 15.23 15.22
CA HIS A 20 -8.82 15.33 13.89
C HIS A 20 -7.89 16.54 13.76
N GLY A 21 -8.31 17.70 14.27
CA GLY A 21 -7.47 18.90 14.31
C GLY A 21 -6.14 18.64 15.04
N ARG A 22 -6.18 17.99 16.20
CA ARG A 22 -4.97 17.59 16.95
C ARG A 22 -4.09 16.62 16.18
N LEU A 23 -4.68 15.62 15.52
CA LEU A 23 -3.92 14.66 14.69
C LEU A 23 -3.19 15.36 13.55
N ARG A 24 -3.84 16.31 12.88
CA ARG A 24 -3.22 17.07 11.79
C ARG A 24 -2.08 17.96 12.27
N VAL A 25 -2.28 18.69 13.37
CA VAL A 25 -1.24 19.55 13.97
C VAL A 25 -0.06 18.71 14.45
N GLY A 26 -0.32 17.52 15.01
CA GLY A 26 0.70 16.58 15.45
C GLY A 26 1.41 15.81 14.32
N GLY A 27 1.08 16.07 13.05
CA GLY A 27 1.71 15.40 11.91
C GLY A 27 1.40 13.91 11.83
N ALA A 28 0.18 13.49 12.18
CA ALA A 28 -0.23 12.10 12.13
C ALA A 28 0.00 11.48 10.74
N SER A 29 0.47 10.22 10.72
CA SER A 29 0.68 9.46 9.49
C SER A 29 -0.64 9.27 8.73
N ILE A 30 -0.57 8.98 7.42
CA ILE A 30 -1.77 8.70 6.63
C ILE A 30 -2.51 7.45 7.12
N LEU A 31 -1.80 6.46 7.70
CA LEU A 31 -2.43 5.29 8.31
C LEU A 31 -3.16 5.66 9.59
N HIS A 32 -2.58 6.54 10.40
CA HIS A 32 -3.20 7.02 11.62
C HIS A 32 -4.49 7.79 11.32
N LEU A 33 -4.46 8.70 10.34
CA LEU A 33 -5.67 9.37 9.86
C LEU A 33 -6.68 8.38 9.27
N GLY A 34 -6.23 7.39 8.50
CA GLY A 34 -7.10 6.36 7.94
C GLY A 34 -7.85 5.56 9.00
N ARG A 35 -7.15 5.10 10.05
CA ARG A 35 -7.76 4.39 11.20
C ARG A 35 -8.74 5.27 11.96
N PHE A 36 -8.41 6.55 12.13
CA PHE A 36 -9.35 7.53 12.70
C PHE A 36 -10.63 7.61 11.85
N TYR A 37 -10.51 7.82 10.53
CA TYR A 37 -11.68 7.92 9.65
C TYR A 37 -12.51 6.64 9.65
N MET A 38 -11.88 5.46 9.63
CA MET A 38 -12.57 4.17 9.72
C MET A 38 -13.38 4.07 11.02
N ALA A 39 -12.76 4.36 12.17
CA ALA A 39 -13.43 4.31 13.47
C ALA A 39 -14.63 5.26 13.53
N MET A 40 -14.53 6.46 12.94
CA MET A 40 -15.67 7.41 12.94
C MET A 40 -16.83 6.94 12.05
N LEU A 41 -16.53 6.25 10.93
CA LEU A 41 -17.56 5.69 10.04
C LEU A 41 -18.24 4.46 10.65
N GLU A 42 -17.46 3.56 11.26
CA GLU A 42 -17.99 2.37 11.95
C GLU A 42 -18.96 2.75 13.07
N ARG A 43 -18.74 3.91 13.68
CA ARG A 43 -19.58 4.48 14.72
C ARG A 43 -20.72 5.37 14.18
N ALA A 44 -20.88 5.45 12.87
CA ALA A 44 -21.90 6.23 12.18
C ALA A 44 -21.95 7.73 12.58
N LEU A 45 -20.82 8.32 13.02
CA LEU A 45 -20.75 9.76 13.30
C LEU A 45 -20.90 10.60 12.01
N TRP A 46 -20.59 9.99 10.88
CA TRP A 46 -20.90 10.48 9.55
C TRP A 46 -21.55 9.39 8.69
N PRO A 47 -22.51 9.75 7.84
CA PRO A 47 -23.17 8.79 6.95
C PRO A 47 -22.27 8.35 5.78
N THR A 48 -21.31 9.18 5.37
CA THR A 48 -20.43 8.92 4.24
C THR A 48 -19.05 9.53 4.45
N GLN A 49 -18.06 9.03 3.71
CA GLN A 49 -16.72 9.65 3.65
C GLN A 49 -16.78 11.10 3.14
N ALA A 50 -17.70 11.42 2.22
CA ALA A 50 -17.84 12.76 1.68
C ALA A 50 -18.38 13.76 2.72
N ALA A 51 -19.39 13.35 3.51
CA ALA A 51 -19.90 14.16 4.61
C ALA A 51 -18.80 14.41 5.65
N MET A 52 -18.04 13.37 6.00
CA MET A 52 -16.90 13.51 6.91
C MET A 52 -15.83 14.46 6.36
N ALA A 53 -15.46 14.31 5.10
CA ALA A 53 -14.44 15.15 4.47
C ALA A 53 -14.83 16.63 4.50
N SER A 54 -16.11 16.93 4.23
CA SER A 54 -16.66 18.30 4.31
C SER A 54 -16.51 18.89 5.71
N ASP A 55 -16.96 18.18 6.75
CA ASP A 55 -16.93 18.69 8.13
C ASP A 55 -15.51 18.77 8.70
N LEU A 56 -14.62 17.87 8.28
CA LEU A 56 -13.21 17.86 8.67
C LEU A 56 -12.33 18.80 7.82
N GLN A 57 -12.93 19.50 6.85
CA GLN A 57 -12.23 20.43 5.95
C GLN A 57 -11.02 19.80 5.24
N VAL A 58 -11.22 18.59 4.71
CA VAL A 58 -10.25 17.85 3.89
C VAL A 58 -10.90 17.39 2.60
N SER A 59 -10.10 17.01 1.60
CA SER A 59 -10.68 16.45 0.38
C SER A 59 -11.21 15.03 0.62
N ALA A 60 -12.30 14.66 -0.06
CA ALA A 60 -12.82 13.29 -0.05
C ALA A 60 -11.76 12.27 -0.52
N SER A 61 -10.88 12.68 -1.45
CA SER A 61 -9.73 11.87 -1.89
C SER A 61 -8.75 11.61 -0.75
N ASN A 62 -8.46 12.59 0.11
CA ASN A 62 -7.58 12.40 1.26
C ASN A 62 -8.17 11.38 2.25
N VAL A 63 -9.46 11.47 2.55
CA VAL A 63 -10.16 10.50 3.42
C VAL A 63 -10.09 9.11 2.82
N SER A 64 -10.51 8.96 1.55
CA SER A 64 -10.55 7.68 0.85
C SER A 64 -9.16 7.02 0.77
N ARG A 65 -8.12 7.75 0.36
CA ARG A 65 -6.76 7.21 0.26
C ARG A 65 -6.15 6.88 1.61
N SER A 66 -6.46 7.64 2.65
CA SER A 66 -5.99 7.34 4.01
C SER A 66 -6.63 6.05 4.53
N ILE A 67 -7.94 5.87 4.29
CA ILE A 67 -8.65 4.62 4.61
C ILE A 67 -8.05 3.44 3.83
N ALA A 68 -7.79 3.59 2.54
CA ALA A 68 -7.16 2.56 1.73
C ALA A 68 -5.77 2.18 2.27
N ALA A 69 -4.93 3.17 2.59
CA ALA A 69 -3.62 2.94 3.19
C ALA A 69 -3.71 2.22 4.56
N ALA A 70 -4.68 2.58 5.39
CA ALA A 70 -4.88 1.95 6.70
C ALA A 70 -5.38 0.50 6.64
N ARG A 71 -5.91 0.05 5.49
CA ARG A 71 -6.35 -1.33 5.26
C ARG A 71 -5.26 -2.26 4.76
N LEU A 72 -4.08 -1.72 4.42
CA LEU A 72 -2.97 -2.55 3.98
C LEU A 72 -2.56 -3.54 5.08
N PRO A 73 -2.19 -4.78 4.71
CA PRO A 73 -1.53 -5.71 5.62
C PRO A 73 -0.38 -5.05 6.38
N ARG A 74 -0.27 -5.34 7.67
CA ARG A 74 0.75 -4.74 8.54
C ARG A 74 2.16 -5.08 8.08
N GLU A 75 2.34 -6.26 7.50
CA GLU A 75 3.58 -6.78 6.95
C GLU A 75 4.10 -5.89 5.82
N LEU A 76 3.22 -5.36 4.97
CA LEU A 76 3.60 -4.41 3.91
C LEU A 76 4.04 -3.06 4.49
N VAL A 77 3.39 -2.60 5.54
CA VAL A 77 3.75 -1.36 6.24
C VAL A 77 5.13 -1.52 6.90
N ASP A 78 5.34 -2.64 7.58
CA ASP A 78 6.60 -2.95 8.25
C ASP A 78 7.74 -3.11 7.23
N ALA A 79 7.50 -3.79 6.09
CA ALA A 79 8.47 -3.94 5.01
C ALA A 79 8.92 -2.58 4.41
N ALA A 80 8.01 -1.60 4.31
CA ALA A 80 8.37 -0.24 3.89
C ALA A 80 9.17 0.56 4.92
N GLY A 81 9.41 0.01 6.12
CA GLY A 81 10.09 0.69 7.23
C GLY A 81 9.13 1.42 8.17
N GLY A 82 7.87 0.98 8.23
CA GLY A 82 6.86 1.48 9.16
C GLY A 82 6.08 2.70 8.65
N GLU A 83 5.18 3.20 9.51
CA GLU A 83 4.18 4.22 9.13
C GLU A 83 4.78 5.53 8.62
N ALA A 84 5.95 5.93 9.14
CA ALA A 84 6.61 7.18 8.75
C ALA A 84 7.08 7.17 7.28
N ARG A 85 7.30 5.98 6.71
CA ARG A 85 7.73 5.80 5.31
C ARG A 85 6.54 5.62 4.36
N MET A 86 5.33 5.49 4.89
CA MET A 86 4.14 5.24 4.11
C MET A 86 3.56 6.55 3.57
N THR A 87 3.93 6.87 2.33
CA THR A 87 3.27 7.94 1.56
C THR A 87 2.07 7.38 0.80
N PHE A 88 1.19 8.24 0.29
CA PHE A 88 0.09 7.76 -0.54
C PHE A 88 0.57 7.03 -1.80
N ALA A 89 1.70 7.42 -2.38
CA ALA A 89 2.23 6.74 -3.57
C ALA A 89 2.71 5.30 -3.26
N VAL A 90 3.32 5.11 -2.09
CA VAL A 90 3.72 3.77 -1.62
C VAL A 90 2.48 2.94 -1.30
N ALA A 91 1.52 3.50 -0.56
CA ALA A 91 0.29 2.83 -0.22
C ALA A 91 -0.50 2.41 -1.47
N ASP A 92 -0.65 3.31 -2.45
CA ASP A 92 -1.35 3.01 -3.71
C ASP A 92 -0.64 1.91 -4.52
N THR A 93 0.69 1.81 -4.42
CA THR A 93 1.49 0.76 -5.09
C THR A 93 1.26 -0.59 -4.42
N PHE A 94 1.28 -0.61 -3.08
CA PHE A 94 1.05 -1.83 -2.31
C PHE A 94 -0.39 -2.32 -2.38
N ASP A 95 -1.36 -1.41 -2.36
CA ASP A 95 -2.77 -1.74 -2.57
C ASP A 95 -2.98 -2.37 -3.95
N PHE A 96 -2.36 -1.80 -4.99
CA PHE A 96 -2.38 -2.39 -6.32
C PHE A 96 -1.78 -3.81 -6.32
N LEU A 97 -0.60 -4.00 -5.75
CA LEU A 97 0.06 -5.32 -5.69
C LEU A 97 -0.78 -6.34 -4.90
N ALA A 98 -1.29 -5.94 -3.72
CA ALA A 98 -2.14 -6.79 -2.89
C ALA A 98 -3.43 -7.18 -3.61
N SER A 99 -4.05 -6.26 -4.38
CA SER A 99 -5.26 -6.57 -5.17
C SER A 99 -4.99 -7.54 -6.34
N ARG A 100 -3.75 -7.59 -6.85
CA ARG A 100 -3.37 -8.45 -7.99
C ARG A 100 -2.84 -9.81 -7.55
N LEU A 101 -2.05 -9.86 -6.49
CA LEU A 101 -1.45 -11.08 -5.96
C LEU A 101 -2.38 -11.80 -4.97
N GLY A 102 -3.33 -11.07 -4.39
CA GLY A 102 -4.05 -11.45 -3.18
C GLY A 102 -3.34 -10.90 -1.94
N ALA A 103 -4.11 -10.29 -1.03
CA ALA A 103 -3.56 -9.62 0.14
C ALA A 103 -2.78 -10.56 1.06
N ALA A 104 -3.21 -11.83 1.19
CA ALA A 104 -2.52 -12.84 1.98
C ALA A 104 -1.13 -13.18 1.41
N VAL A 105 -1.04 -13.40 0.09
CA VAL A 105 0.24 -13.69 -0.59
C VAL A 105 1.18 -12.49 -0.51
N ALA A 106 0.65 -11.28 -0.68
CA ALA A 106 1.45 -10.07 -0.53
C ALA A 106 1.98 -9.88 0.89
N ALA A 107 1.17 -10.20 1.92
CA ALA A 107 1.58 -10.13 3.32
C ALA A 107 2.66 -11.17 3.65
N GLU A 108 2.46 -12.43 3.25
CA GLU A 108 3.43 -13.52 3.44
C GLU A 108 4.78 -13.16 2.80
N ARG A 109 4.79 -12.73 1.54
CA ARG A 109 6.01 -12.31 0.86
C ARG A 109 6.67 -11.12 1.54
N ALA A 110 5.89 -10.15 2.02
CA ALA A 110 6.41 -8.97 2.71
C ALA A 110 7.07 -9.33 4.05
N GLN A 111 6.52 -10.32 4.76
CA GLN A 111 7.03 -10.79 6.04
C GLN A 111 8.43 -11.42 5.93
N GLU A 112 8.74 -12.04 4.79
CA GLU A 112 10.03 -12.68 4.54
C GLU A 112 11.11 -11.70 4.03
N LEU A 113 10.77 -10.43 3.81
CA LEU A 113 11.72 -9.47 3.26
C LEU A 113 12.75 -9.02 4.30
N PRO A 114 14.02 -8.84 3.90
CA PRO A 114 15.01 -8.19 4.74
C PRO A 114 14.62 -6.72 4.98
N SER A 115 15.00 -6.19 6.15
CA SER A 115 14.81 -4.78 6.47
C SER A 115 15.69 -3.85 5.62
N GLY A 116 15.23 -2.63 5.37
CA GLY A 116 16.04 -1.58 4.74
C GLY A 116 15.97 -1.55 3.21
N LEU A 117 15.13 -2.38 2.59
CA LEU A 117 14.87 -2.34 1.16
C LEU A 117 14.19 -1.04 0.74
N SER A 118 14.51 -0.58 -0.47
CA SER A 118 13.76 0.48 -1.14
C SER A 118 12.39 -0.03 -1.59
N VAL A 119 11.46 0.90 -1.83
CA VAL A 119 10.10 0.57 -2.34
C VAL A 119 10.16 -0.23 -3.64
N LYS A 120 11.16 0.04 -4.50
CA LYS A 120 11.36 -0.69 -5.76
C LYS A 120 11.86 -2.12 -5.55
N GLU A 121 12.71 -2.35 -4.56
CA GLU A 121 13.17 -3.69 -4.21
C GLU A 121 12.07 -4.51 -3.54
N ILE A 122 11.23 -3.86 -2.72
CA ILE A 122 10.02 -4.47 -2.16
C ILE A 122 9.04 -4.83 -3.29
N GLU A 123 8.77 -3.91 -4.21
CA GLU A 123 7.93 -4.16 -5.38
C GLU A 123 8.43 -5.36 -6.20
N HIS A 124 9.74 -5.42 -6.46
CA HIS A 124 10.35 -6.57 -7.13
C HIS A 124 10.09 -7.86 -6.36
N ALA A 125 10.39 -7.89 -5.06
CA ALA A 125 10.27 -9.08 -4.26
C ALA A 125 8.81 -9.56 -4.11
N LEU A 126 7.86 -8.62 -4.04
CA LEU A 126 6.44 -8.95 -4.05
C LEU A 126 6.01 -9.57 -5.39
N LEU A 127 6.56 -9.13 -6.52
CA LEU A 127 6.25 -9.68 -7.84
C LEU A 127 6.90 -11.04 -8.08
N THR A 128 8.17 -11.20 -7.72
CA THR A 128 8.98 -12.39 -8.05
C THR A 128 9.02 -13.43 -6.94
N GLY A 129 8.65 -13.06 -5.71
CA GLY A 129 8.83 -13.88 -4.51
C GLY A 129 10.26 -13.88 -3.97
N VAL A 130 11.18 -13.11 -4.56
CA VAL A 130 12.59 -13.07 -4.12
C VAL A 130 13.14 -11.64 -4.13
N PRO A 131 13.90 -11.21 -3.10
CA PRO A 131 14.58 -9.91 -3.11
C PRO A 131 15.59 -9.81 -4.27
N PRO A 132 15.76 -8.62 -4.86
CA PRO A 132 16.68 -8.44 -5.98
C PRO A 132 18.13 -8.64 -5.50
N ARG A 133 18.96 -9.28 -6.33
CA ARG A 133 20.41 -9.37 -6.10
C ARG A 133 21.17 -8.48 -7.10
N PRO A 134 22.43 -8.09 -6.78
CA PRO A 134 23.28 -7.42 -7.75
C PRO A 134 23.39 -8.23 -9.06
N ASN A 135 23.41 -7.54 -10.20
CA ASN A 135 23.49 -8.11 -11.56
C ASN A 135 22.34 -9.07 -11.94
N GLN A 136 21.18 -8.97 -11.27
CA GLN A 136 19.99 -9.74 -11.64
C GLN A 136 18.94 -8.91 -12.35
N ILE A 137 18.02 -9.63 -13.00
CA ILE A 137 16.82 -9.06 -13.60
C ILE A 137 15.98 -8.40 -12.51
N ARG A 138 15.74 -7.09 -12.63
CA ARG A 138 14.76 -6.38 -11.82
C ARG A 138 13.43 -6.34 -12.54
N VAL A 139 12.37 -6.47 -11.76
CA VAL A 139 10.98 -6.49 -12.24
C VAL A 139 10.21 -5.48 -11.43
N SER A 140 9.53 -4.58 -12.11
CA SER A 140 8.63 -3.61 -11.49
C SER A 140 7.43 -3.36 -12.40
N ILE A 141 6.50 -2.53 -11.96
CA ILE A 141 5.30 -2.14 -12.69
C ILE A 141 5.50 -0.74 -13.26
N SER A 142 5.05 -0.54 -14.50
CA SER A 142 5.02 0.78 -15.14
C SER A 142 4.13 1.77 -14.39
N ALA A 143 4.41 3.07 -14.52
CA ALA A 143 3.61 4.11 -13.86
C ALA A 143 2.10 4.04 -14.19
N ASN A 144 1.75 3.61 -15.41
CA ASN A 144 0.36 3.42 -15.83
C ASN A 144 -0.26 2.07 -15.41
N ARG A 145 0.51 1.20 -14.74
CA ARG A 145 0.10 -0.12 -14.22
C ARG A 145 -0.39 -1.10 -15.28
N LYS A 146 0.02 -0.92 -16.54
CA LYS A 146 -0.38 -1.77 -17.67
C LYS A 146 0.71 -2.75 -18.12
N HIS A 147 1.97 -2.52 -17.74
CA HIS A 147 3.09 -3.32 -18.18
C HIS A 147 4.03 -3.63 -17.03
N LEU A 148 4.69 -4.78 -17.09
CA LEU A 148 5.87 -5.06 -16.28
C LEU A 148 7.08 -4.45 -16.96
N ILE A 149 7.93 -3.80 -16.18
CA ILE A 149 9.25 -3.31 -16.58
C ILE A 149 10.26 -4.34 -16.11
N VAL A 150 11.02 -4.88 -17.07
CA VAL A 150 12.11 -5.83 -16.83
C VAL A 150 13.42 -5.13 -17.15
N GLU A 151 14.25 -4.92 -16.14
CA GLU A 151 15.59 -4.32 -16.28
C GLU A 151 16.66 -5.39 -16.06
N SER A 152 17.75 -5.36 -16.82
CA SER A 152 18.88 -6.28 -16.64
C SER A 152 20.15 -5.64 -17.18
N ASP A 153 21.27 -5.85 -16.50
CA ASP A 153 22.59 -5.44 -17.01
C ASP A 153 23.00 -6.29 -18.23
N GLU A 154 22.35 -7.45 -18.42
CA GLU A 154 22.50 -8.34 -19.58
C GLU A 154 21.26 -8.32 -20.49
N LEU A 155 20.59 -7.17 -20.63
CA LEU A 155 19.32 -7.07 -21.37
C LEU A 155 19.42 -7.66 -22.79
N SER A 156 20.54 -7.47 -23.49
CA SER A 156 20.80 -8.05 -24.81
C SER A 156 20.70 -9.59 -24.83
N SER A 157 21.13 -10.26 -23.77
CA SER A 157 21.04 -11.72 -23.62
C SER A 157 19.60 -12.15 -23.29
N VAL A 158 18.88 -11.37 -22.49
CA VAL A 158 17.47 -11.60 -22.16
C VAL A 158 16.59 -11.45 -23.41
N LEU A 159 16.83 -10.40 -24.22
CA LEU A 159 16.05 -10.13 -25.42
C LEU A 159 16.13 -11.26 -26.45
N LYS A 160 17.30 -11.92 -26.57
CA LYS A 160 17.46 -13.10 -27.43
C LYS A 160 16.56 -14.28 -27.00
N LYS A 161 16.19 -14.35 -25.71
CA LYS A 161 15.32 -15.38 -25.13
C LYS A 161 13.85 -14.95 -25.02
N THR A 162 13.49 -13.76 -25.52
CA THR A 162 12.11 -13.25 -25.43
C THR A 162 11.06 -14.24 -25.97
N PRO A 163 11.26 -14.91 -27.11
CA PRO A 163 10.29 -15.89 -27.61
C PRO A 163 10.04 -17.02 -26.61
N ASP A 164 11.10 -17.54 -25.99
CA ASP A 164 11.01 -18.60 -24.98
C ASP A 164 10.33 -18.12 -23.70
N ILE A 165 10.64 -16.89 -23.26
CA ILE A 165 10.00 -16.27 -22.09
C ILE A 165 8.49 -16.10 -22.33
N VAL A 166 8.09 -15.60 -23.50
CA VAL A 166 6.67 -15.47 -23.87
C VAL A 166 6.00 -16.84 -23.90
N HIS A 167 6.66 -17.85 -24.45
CA HIS A 167 6.15 -19.21 -24.48
C HIS A 167 5.92 -19.76 -23.07
N VAL A 168 6.89 -19.63 -22.17
CA VAL A 168 6.79 -20.07 -20.77
C VAL A 168 5.67 -19.32 -20.03
N ILE A 169 5.59 -18.00 -20.18
CA ILE A 169 4.53 -17.19 -19.56
C ILE A 169 3.15 -17.65 -20.06
N ASN A 170 2.99 -17.83 -21.37
CA ASN A 170 1.72 -18.29 -21.94
C ASN A 170 1.39 -19.74 -21.53
N ALA A 171 2.39 -20.60 -21.35
CA ALA A 171 2.18 -21.96 -20.86
C ALA A 171 1.70 -21.96 -19.39
N ILE A 172 2.30 -21.12 -18.54
CA ILE A 172 1.90 -20.96 -17.13
C ILE A 172 0.51 -20.30 -17.01
N LEU A 173 0.20 -19.31 -17.84
CA LEU A 173 -1.09 -18.62 -17.83
C LEU A 173 -2.20 -19.39 -18.56
N GLY A 174 -1.82 -20.25 -19.51
CA GLY A 174 -2.72 -21.05 -20.34
C GLY A 174 -3.07 -22.42 -19.77
N THR A 175 -2.42 -22.83 -18.68
CA THR A 175 -2.83 -24.00 -17.89
C THR A 175 -3.95 -23.59 -16.93
N ARG A 176 -5.18 -23.72 -17.41
CA ARG A 176 -6.38 -23.91 -16.56
C ARG A 176 -6.62 -25.40 -16.36
#